data_AF-A0AAU1HU16-F1
#
_entry.id   AF-A0AAU1HU16-F1
#
_cell.length_a   1.000
_cell.length_b   1.000
_cell.length_c   1.000
_cell.angle_alpha   90.00
_cell.angle_beta   90.00
_cell.angle_gamma   90.00
#
_symmetry.space_group_name_H-M   'P 1'
#
loop_
_entity.id
_entity.type
_entity.pdbx_description
1 polymer ?
#
loop_
_entity_poly.entity_id
_entity_poly.type
_entity_poly.pdbx_seq_one_letter_code
_entity_poly.pdbx_strand_id
1 'polypeptide(L)'
;MTQPTDIRRADERPLLLDLFSCAGGAAMGYLRARFRVHGCDSANRPNYPFPYHRGDALEYLARLIATGEIERYAFVHASPPCQAKCSLTIGTNQSKGWGGTHEDLVAPTRALLDQTGLPYVIEQPNGRAEIRKDLWLCGEMFGLGVIRHRNFELGGWTAPQPVHPSHRGRVRGYRHNEYHDGPYVAPYGNGGGKPTVPELQAAMGITWTNVREELTEAIPPAYSEYIGRAFRVSRAVLGVAA
;
A
#
# COMPACT_ATOMS: atom_id res chain seq x y z
N MET A 1 -42.13 -26.20 19.83
CA MET A 1 -41.61 -24.84 19.54
C MET A 1 -40.09 -24.94 19.50
N THR A 2 -39.52 -25.13 18.31
CA THR A 2 -38.08 -25.12 18.08
C THR A 2 -37.65 -23.67 17.84
N GLN A 3 -36.99 -23.07 18.83
CA GLN A 3 -36.34 -21.78 18.66
C GLN A 3 -35.16 -21.95 17.69
N PRO A 4 -35.04 -21.15 16.62
CA PRO A 4 -33.86 -21.18 15.77
C PRO A 4 -32.68 -20.63 16.57
N THR A 5 -31.69 -21.47 16.83
CA THR A 5 -30.40 -21.02 17.36
C THR A 5 -29.74 -20.17 16.29
N ASP A 6 -29.60 -18.87 16.58
CA ASP A 6 -28.90 -17.93 15.71
C ASP A 6 -27.41 -18.28 15.73
N ILE A 7 -26.98 -19.19 14.86
CA ILE A 7 -25.57 -19.52 14.67
C ILE A 7 -24.93 -18.29 14.02
N ARG A 8 -24.44 -17.37 14.86
CA ARG A 8 -23.49 -16.35 14.43
C ARG A 8 -22.30 -17.08 13.85
N ARG A 9 -22.25 -17.24 12.52
CA ARG A 9 -20.99 -17.55 11.84
C ARG A 9 -20.03 -16.44 12.25
N ALA A 10 -19.04 -16.76 13.08
CA ALA A 10 -17.93 -15.87 13.34
C ALA A 10 -17.44 -15.37 11.98
N ASP A 11 -17.13 -14.08 11.84
CA ASP A 11 -16.65 -13.53 10.58
C ASP A 11 -15.36 -14.27 10.16
N GLU A 12 -15.49 -15.25 9.27
CA GLU A 12 -14.44 -16.20 8.85
C GLU A 12 -13.34 -15.53 8.02
N ARG A 13 -13.45 -14.22 7.77
CA ARG A 13 -12.44 -13.47 7.01
C ARG A 13 -11.11 -13.43 7.75
N PRO A 14 -9.98 -13.80 7.09
CA PRO A 14 -8.66 -13.69 7.69
C PRO A 14 -8.35 -12.24 8.06
N LEU A 15 -7.68 -12.06 9.20
CA LEU A 15 -7.25 -10.76 9.66
C LEU A 15 -5.87 -10.40 9.07
N LEU A 16 -5.73 -9.16 8.64
CA LEU A 16 -4.54 -8.59 8.03
C LEU A 16 -4.09 -7.36 8.80
N LEU A 17 -2.77 -7.23 9.01
CA LEU A 17 -2.15 -6.07 9.61
C LEU A 17 -1.56 -5.16 8.52
N ASP A 18 -1.98 -3.89 8.48
CA ASP A 18 -1.47 -2.84 7.58
C ASP A 18 -0.57 -1.89 8.38
N LEU A 19 0.75 -2.03 8.22
CA LEU A 19 1.77 -1.22 8.88
C LEU A 19 2.18 -0.05 8.00
N PHE A 20 2.43 1.12 8.61
CA PHE A 20 2.66 2.38 7.90
C PHE A 20 1.46 2.76 7.03
N SER A 21 0.26 2.51 7.58
CA SER A 21 -1.01 2.41 6.85
C SER A 21 -1.49 3.70 6.18
N CYS A 22 -0.94 4.86 6.56
CA CYS A 22 -1.38 6.17 6.08
C CYS A 22 -2.92 6.30 6.17
N ALA A 23 -3.56 6.73 5.08
CA ALA A 23 -5.03 6.83 5.01
C ALA A 23 -5.71 5.52 4.58
N GLY A 24 -4.99 4.40 4.47
CA GLY A 24 -5.59 3.08 4.22
C GLY A 24 -5.90 2.76 2.77
N GLY A 25 -5.11 3.30 1.83
CA GLY A 25 -5.17 2.89 0.41
C GLY A 25 -4.97 1.38 0.23
N ALA A 26 -3.91 0.84 0.85
CA ALA A 26 -3.63 -0.59 0.85
C ALA A 26 -4.72 -1.38 1.59
N ALA A 27 -5.06 -0.98 2.82
CA ALA A 27 -6.13 -1.59 3.61
C ALA A 27 -7.45 -1.74 2.84
N MET A 28 -7.87 -0.72 2.08
CA MET A 28 -9.11 -0.79 1.31
C MET A 28 -9.09 -1.88 0.24
N GLY A 29 -7.95 -2.08 -0.44
CA GLY A 29 -7.84 -3.17 -1.41
C GLY A 29 -7.90 -4.55 -0.74
N TYR A 30 -7.28 -4.70 0.42
CA TYR A 30 -7.39 -5.94 1.20
C TYR A 30 -8.81 -6.20 1.70
N LEU A 31 -9.54 -5.17 2.11
CA LEU A 31 -10.98 -5.29 2.39
C LEU A 31 -11.73 -5.84 1.18
N ARG A 32 -11.49 -5.28 -0.02
CA ARG A 32 -12.10 -5.75 -1.29
C ARG A 32 -11.71 -7.20 -1.63
N ALA A 33 -10.51 -7.63 -1.23
CA ALA A 33 -10.05 -9.02 -1.32
C ALA A 33 -10.62 -9.96 -0.22
N ARG A 34 -11.53 -9.46 0.63
CA ARG A 34 -12.22 -10.16 1.74
C ARG A 34 -11.36 -10.41 2.98
N PHE A 35 -10.42 -9.53 3.29
CA PHE A 35 -9.76 -9.49 4.60
C PHE A 35 -10.51 -8.59 5.57
N ARG A 36 -10.32 -8.84 6.86
CA ARG A 36 -10.48 -7.81 7.90
C ARG A 36 -9.13 -7.13 8.08
N VAL A 37 -9.10 -5.81 8.26
CA VAL A 37 -7.84 -5.08 8.29
C VAL A 37 -7.72 -4.27 9.58
N HIS A 38 -6.55 -4.36 10.22
CA HIS A 38 -6.13 -3.47 11.29
C HIS A 38 -4.96 -2.61 10.80
N GLY A 39 -5.01 -1.30 11.03
CA GLY A 39 -3.94 -0.37 10.66
C GLY A 39 -3.00 -0.03 11.81
N CYS A 40 -1.78 0.38 11.46
CA CYS A 40 -0.86 1.08 12.35
C CYS A 40 -0.19 2.24 11.63
N ASP A 41 -0.16 3.42 12.24
CA ASP A 41 0.57 4.59 11.74
C ASP A 41 0.95 5.52 12.90
N SER A 42 2.08 6.21 12.81
CA SER A 42 2.53 7.13 13.85
C SER A 42 1.79 8.47 13.81
N ALA A 43 1.36 8.89 12.63
CA ALA A 43 0.56 10.10 12.48
C ALA A 43 -0.89 9.84 12.91
N ASN A 44 -1.58 10.92 13.26
CA ASN A 44 -3.03 10.85 13.48
C ASN A 44 -3.73 10.66 12.12
N ARG A 45 -4.47 9.56 11.95
CA ARG A 45 -5.15 9.19 10.70
C ARG A 45 -6.67 9.16 10.89
N PRO A 46 -7.33 10.33 11.04
CA PRO A 46 -8.78 10.39 11.29
C PRO A 46 -9.61 9.82 10.13
N ASN A 47 -9.07 9.81 8.92
CA ASN A 47 -9.75 9.29 7.73
C ASN A 47 -9.49 7.79 7.48
N TYR A 48 -8.66 7.12 8.29
CA TYR A 48 -8.43 5.69 8.13
C TYR A 48 -9.70 4.91 8.47
N PRO A 49 -10.28 4.13 7.53
CA PRO A 49 -11.66 3.64 7.67
C PRO A 49 -11.80 2.32 8.46
N PHE A 50 -10.75 1.86 9.13
CA PHE A 50 -10.71 0.56 9.84
C PHE A 50 -10.19 0.72 11.28
N PRO A 51 -10.29 -0.32 12.14
CA PRO A 51 -9.61 -0.31 13.43
C PRO A 51 -8.12 -0.03 13.25
N TYR A 52 -7.57 0.88 14.03
CA TYR A 52 -6.17 1.28 13.90
C TYR A 52 -5.52 1.54 15.25
N HIS A 53 -4.21 1.30 15.30
CA HIS A 53 -3.33 1.70 16.38
C HIS A 53 -2.54 2.93 15.97
N ARG A 54 -2.52 3.96 16.81
CA ARG A 54 -1.62 5.11 16.64
C ARG A 54 -0.33 4.85 17.40
N GLY A 55 0.78 4.70 16.69
CA GLY A 55 2.08 4.39 17.28
C GLY A 55 3.13 4.10 16.22
N ASP A 56 4.37 3.93 16.66
CA ASP A 56 5.44 3.45 15.77
C ASP A 56 5.13 2.02 15.31
N ALA A 57 5.27 1.77 14.00
CA ALA A 57 4.88 0.50 13.40
C ALA A 57 5.83 -0.65 13.76
N LEU A 58 7.12 -0.38 13.94
CA LEU A 58 8.11 -1.39 14.34
C LEU A 58 7.94 -1.74 15.81
N GLU A 59 7.75 -0.74 16.68
CA GLU A 59 7.44 -0.96 18.10
C GLU A 59 6.14 -1.75 18.27
N TYR A 60 5.10 -1.39 17.52
CA TYR A 60 3.82 -2.09 17.57
C TYR A 60 3.95 -3.54 17.09
N LEU A 61 4.67 -3.79 15.99
CA LEU A 61 4.93 -5.13 15.49
C LEU A 61 5.75 -5.96 16.48
N ALA A 62 6.83 -5.40 17.03
CA ALA A 62 7.66 -6.06 18.03
C ALA A 62 6.85 -6.42 19.29
N ARG A 63 5.96 -5.54 19.74
CA ARG A 63 5.04 -5.83 20.85
C ARG A 63 4.09 -6.97 20.52
N LEU A 64 3.48 -6.99 19.33
CA LEU A 64 2.60 -8.07 18.89
C LEU A 64 3.33 -9.42 18.85
N ILE A 65 4.60 -9.44 18.41
CA ILE A 65 5.45 -10.63 18.43
C ILE A 65 5.70 -11.07 19.88
N ALA A 66 6.15 -10.16 20.74
CA ALA A 66 6.49 -10.47 22.12
C ALA A 66 5.28 -10.97 22.96
N THR A 67 4.07 -10.48 22.67
CA THR A 67 2.85 -10.91 23.38
C THR A 67 2.17 -12.13 22.75
N GLY A 68 2.64 -12.62 21.59
CA GLY A 68 1.98 -13.66 20.81
C GLY A 68 0.70 -13.19 20.10
N GLU A 69 0.29 -11.93 20.28
CA GLU A 69 -0.88 -11.38 19.59
C GLU A 69 -0.71 -11.33 18.07
N ILE A 70 0.51 -11.48 17.54
CA ILE A 70 0.76 -11.58 16.10
C ILE A 70 0.05 -12.79 15.45
N GLU A 71 -0.15 -13.89 16.19
CA GLU A 71 -0.72 -15.14 15.69
C GLU A 71 -2.18 -15.04 15.22
N ARG A 72 -2.90 -13.98 15.64
CA ARG A 72 -4.26 -13.68 15.16
C ARG A 72 -4.29 -13.23 13.70
N TYR A 73 -3.17 -12.79 13.14
CA TYR A 73 -3.07 -12.27 11.78
C TYR A 73 -2.64 -13.38 10.84
N ALA A 74 -3.25 -13.43 9.65
CA ALA A 74 -2.88 -14.39 8.62
C ALA A 74 -1.85 -13.81 7.61
N PHE A 75 -1.69 -12.49 7.61
CA PHE A 75 -0.96 -11.76 6.59
C PHE A 75 -0.58 -10.35 7.08
N VAL A 76 0.59 -9.86 6.69
CA VAL A 76 1.03 -8.50 7.00
C VAL A 76 1.37 -7.73 5.73
N HIS A 77 0.89 -6.50 5.62
CA HIS A 77 1.34 -5.54 4.63
C HIS A 77 2.10 -4.42 5.34
N ALA A 78 3.23 -3.99 4.78
CA ALA A 78 4.02 -2.89 5.31
C ALA A 78 4.44 -1.96 4.18
N SER A 79 4.27 -0.66 4.38
CA SER A 79 4.69 0.39 3.43
C SER A 79 5.64 1.39 4.11
N PRO A 80 6.82 0.96 4.60
CA PRO A 80 7.72 1.83 5.34
C PRO A 80 8.07 3.09 4.54
N PRO A 81 8.16 4.27 5.17
CA PRO A 81 8.32 5.51 4.43
C PRO A 81 9.65 5.55 3.66
N CYS A 82 9.57 5.81 2.37
CA CYS A 82 10.73 5.99 1.50
C CYS A 82 11.30 7.40 1.68
N GLN A 83 12.10 7.66 2.71
CA GLN A 83 12.76 8.97 2.88
C GLN A 83 13.95 9.17 1.92
N ALA A 84 14.29 8.15 1.11
CA ALA A 84 15.23 8.24 -0.01
C ALA A 84 14.60 8.99 -1.20
N LYS A 85 14.37 10.28 -1.02
CA LYS A 85 14.15 11.30 -2.06
C LYS A 85 13.38 10.79 -3.29
N CYS A 86 12.08 11.08 -3.34
CA CYS A 86 11.38 11.28 -4.61
C CYS A 86 12.34 12.03 -5.56
N SER A 87 12.55 11.49 -6.76
CA SER A 87 13.50 12.00 -7.77
C SER A 87 13.33 13.49 -8.12
N LEU A 88 12.24 14.12 -7.66
CA LEU A 88 11.95 15.55 -7.77
C LEU A 88 12.71 16.45 -6.77
N THR A 89 13.23 15.92 -5.66
CA THR A 89 13.88 16.74 -4.59
C THR A 89 15.41 16.72 -4.64
N ILE A 90 16.01 15.97 -5.56
CA ILE A 90 17.47 15.81 -5.62
C ILE A 90 18.15 17.08 -6.18
N GLY A 91 17.54 17.74 -7.18
CA GLY A 91 18.10 18.97 -7.75
C GLY A 91 18.10 20.17 -6.79
N THR A 92 17.17 20.21 -5.84
CA THR A 92 16.97 21.36 -4.94
C THR A 92 17.52 21.16 -3.51
N ASN A 93 17.71 19.91 -3.05
CA ASN A 93 18.27 19.67 -1.72
C ASN A 93 19.80 19.58 -1.69
N GLN A 94 20.46 19.18 -2.79
CA GLN A 94 21.93 19.25 -2.86
C GLN A 94 22.45 20.69 -2.84
N SER A 95 21.72 21.64 -3.42
CA SER A 95 22.09 23.06 -3.40
C SER A 95 21.84 23.75 -2.05
N LYS A 96 21.14 23.10 -1.11
CA LYS A 96 20.76 23.69 0.19
C LYS A 96 21.37 23.03 1.41
N GLY A 97 22.17 21.97 1.27
CA GLY A 97 22.86 21.33 2.40
C GLY A 97 21.95 20.55 3.38
N TRP A 98 20.70 20.26 3.01
CA TRP A 98 19.75 19.49 3.83
C TRP A 98 19.96 17.97 3.65
N GLY A 99 21.15 17.49 3.99
CA GLY A 99 21.50 16.06 4.01
C GLY A 99 21.31 15.47 5.39
N GLY A 100 20.07 15.18 5.79
CA GLY A 100 19.83 14.37 6.99
C GLY A 100 20.33 12.93 6.80
N THR A 101 20.80 12.31 7.88
CA THR A 101 21.05 10.86 7.98
C THR A 101 19.73 10.13 7.71
N HIS A 102 19.71 9.37 6.63
CA HIS A 102 18.51 8.71 6.13
C HIS A 102 18.39 7.32 6.76
N GLU A 103 17.38 7.13 7.60
CA GLU A 103 17.07 5.81 8.17
C GLU A 103 16.31 4.96 7.14
N ASP A 104 16.94 3.86 6.72
CA ASP A 104 16.29 2.85 5.89
C ASP A 104 15.42 1.97 6.78
N LEU A 105 14.10 2.21 6.74
CA LEU A 105 13.14 1.42 7.51
C LEU A 105 12.75 0.11 6.82
N VAL A 106 13.18 -0.16 5.58
CA VAL A 106 12.87 -1.42 4.89
C VAL A 106 13.59 -2.59 5.56
N ALA A 107 14.89 -2.47 5.84
CA ALA A 107 15.67 -3.51 6.50
C ALA A 107 15.14 -3.91 7.89
N PRO A 108 14.90 -2.98 8.85
CA PRO A 108 14.35 -3.34 10.15
C PRO A 108 12.89 -3.81 10.07
N THR A 109 12.09 -3.30 9.12
CA THR A 109 10.74 -3.82 8.84
C THR A 109 10.81 -5.28 8.43
N ARG A 110 11.68 -5.62 7.46
CA ARG A 110 11.87 -6.99 6.98
C ARG A 110 12.31 -7.93 8.10
N ALA A 111 13.29 -7.51 8.91
CA ALA A 111 13.79 -8.33 10.01
C ALA A 111 12.71 -8.68 11.04
N LEU A 112 11.78 -7.76 11.35
CA LEU A 112 10.64 -8.05 12.22
C LEU A 112 9.58 -8.90 11.51
N LEU A 113 9.29 -8.64 10.24
CA LEU A 113 8.36 -9.45 9.46
C LEU A 113 8.81 -10.92 9.36
N ASP A 114 10.10 -11.17 9.14
CA ASP A 114 10.67 -12.51 9.12
C ASP A 114 10.49 -13.23 10.47
N GLN A 115 10.60 -12.51 11.59
CA GLN A 115 10.35 -13.06 12.94
C GLN A 115 8.90 -13.45 13.19
N THR A 116 7.93 -12.83 12.49
CA THR A 116 6.52 -13.20 12.65
C THR A 116 6.22 -14.62 12.16
N GLY A 117 7.01 -15.15 11.22
CA GLY A 117 6.71 -16.38 10.49
C GLY A 117 5.48 -16.29 9.58
N LEU A 118 4.82 -15.14 9.50
CA LEU A 118 3.65 -14.91 8.66
C LEU A 118 4.06 -14.54 7.23
N PRO A 119 3.24 -14.86 6.21
CA PRO A 119 3.44 -14.30 4.90
C PRO A 119 3.23 -12.79 4.92
N TYR A 120 4.07 -12.07 4.18
CA TYR A 120 4.03 -10.60 4.17
C TYR A 120 4.24 -9.99 2.79
N VAL A 121 3.94 -8.69 2.71
CA VAL A 121 4.26 -7.79 1.60
C VAL A 121 4.95 -6.56 2.14
N ILE A 122 6.08 -6.18 1.54
CA ILE A 122 6.66 -4.84 1.71
C ILE A 122 6.43 -4.06 0.42
N GLU A 123 5.90 -2.84 0.51
CA GLU A 123 5.77 -1.92 -0.62
C GLU A 123 6.86 -0.86 -0.58
N GLN A 124 7.35 -0.49 -1.76
CA GLN A 124 8.11 0.75 -1.96
C GLN A 124 7.78 1.41 -3.31
N PRO A 125 7.84 2.74 -3.40
CA PRO A 125 7.89 3.43 -4.69
C PRO A 125 9.13 3.04 -5.49
N ASN A 126 9.13 3.35 -6.80
CA ASN A 126 10.36 3.32 -7.58
C ASN A 126 11.37 4.30 -6.97
N GLY A 127 12.45 3.78 -6.40
CA GLY A 127 13.43 4.57 -5.68
C GLY A 127 14.72 3.79 -5.44
N ARG A 128 15.52 4.25 -4.46
CA ARG A 128 16.80 3.64 -4.08
C ARG A 128 16.68 2.57 -3.00
N ALA A 129 15.50 2.39 -2.42
CA ALA A 129 15.27 1.38 -1.39
C ALA A 129 15.64 -0.01 -1.90
N GLU A 130 16.40 -0.76 -1.11
CA GLU A 130 16.79 -2.13 -1.41
C GLU A 130 15.64 -3.08 -1.06
N ILE A 131 14.80 -3.33 -2.07
CA ILE A 131 13.64 -4.21 -1.99
C ILE A 131 13.66 -5.22 -3.14
N ARG A 132 13.30 -6.49 -2.85
CA ARG A 132 13.09 -7.47 -3.93
C ARG A 132 11.86 -7.07 -4.75
N LYS A 133 11.99 -7.11 -6.07
CA LYS A 133 10.90 -6.74 -7.00
C LYS A 133 10.11 -7.97 -7.41
N ASP A 134 9.57 -8.67 -6.43
CA ASP A 134 8.80 -9.90 -6.65
C ASP A 134 7.50 -9.59 -7.42
N LEU A 135 6.93 -8.40 -7.22
CA LEU A 135 5.94 -7.80 -8.10
C LEU A 135 6.26 -6.35 -8.41
N TRP A 136 5.84 -5.91 -9.60
CA TRP A 136 5.80 -4.52 -9.99
C TRP A 136 4.43 -4.17 -10.56
N LEU A 137 3.75 -3.18 -9.97
CA LEU A 137 2.39 -2.80 -10.38
C LEU A 137 2.34 -1.36 -10.89
N CYS A 138 1.56 -1.18 -11.96
CA CYS A 138 1.24 0.11 -12.56
C CYS A 138 -0.27 0.33 -12.55
N GLY A 139 -0.71 1.59 -12.45
CA GLY A 139 -2.14 1.93 -12.51
C GLY A 139 -2.79 1.50 -13.82
N GLU A 140 -2.01 1.46 -14.91
CA GLU A 140 -2.46 1.02 -16.22
C GLU A 140 -2.97 -0.42 -16.24
N MET A 141 -2.33 -1.32 -15.49
CA MET A 141 -2.75 -2.73 -15.38
C MET A 141 -4.17 -2.89 -14.82
N PHE A 142 -4.71 -1.86 -14.18
CA PHE A 142 -6.01 -1.87 -13.51
C PHE A 142 -6.96 -0.80 -14.08
N GLY A 143 -6.63 -0.20 -15.23
CA GLY A 143 -7.47 0.83 -15.85
C GLY A 143 -7.56 2.15 -15.08
N LEU A 144 -6.62 2.42 -14.15
CA LEU A 144 -6.66 3.62 -13.33
C LEU A 144 -6.30 4.89 -14.12
N GLY A 145 -6.75 6.04 -13.61
CA GLY A 145 -6.43 7.37 -14.13
C GLY A 145 -5.08 7.90 -13.66
N VAL A 146 -4.16 7.03 -13.23
CA VAL A 146 -2.81 7.40 -12.76
C VAL A 146 -1.76 6.46 -13.35
N ILE A 147 -0.60 7.01 -13.71
CA ILE A 147 0.63 6.23 -13.91
C ILE A 147 1.41 6.27 -12.59
N ARG A 148 1.22 5.24 -11.77
CA ARG A 148 1.88 5.09 -10.47
C ARG A 148 2.55 3.72 -10.43
N HIS A 149 3.88 3.70 -10.39
CA HIS A 149 4.65 2.47 -10.34
C HIS A 149 5.05 2.16 -8.90
N ARG A 150 4.81 0.92 -8.45
CA ARG A 150 5.18 0.41 -7.13
C ARG A 150 5.81 -0.96 -7.22
N ASN A 151 6.83 -1.19 -6.38
CA ASN A 151 7.49 -2.47 -6.23
C ASN A 151 6.99 -3.12 -4.94
N PHE A 152 6.83 -4.44 -4.98
CA PHE A 152 6.43 -5.23 -3.83
C PHE A 152 7.37 -6.41 -3.65
N GLU A 153 7.87 -6.57 -2.44
CA GLU A 153 8.58 -7.76 -1.98
C GLU A 153 7.60 -8.67 -1.26
N LEU A 154 7.64 -9.96 -1.59
CA LEU A 154 6.78 -10.99 -1.01
C LEU A 154 7.63 -11.91 -0.13
N GLY A 155 7.20 -12.12 1.12
CA GLY A 155 7.88 -12.99 2.08
C GLY A 155 7.06 -14.23 2.40
N GLY A 156 7.59 -15.43 2.17
CA GLY A 156 6.90 -16.70 2.46
C GLY A 156 5.79 -17.10 1.48
N TRP A 157 5.71 -16.42 0.33
CA TRP A 157 4.77 -16.73 -0.76
C TRP A 157 5.17 -16.05 -2.06
N THR A 158 4.52 -16.42 -3.16
CA THR A 158 4.72 -15.82 -4.49
C THR A 158 3.38 -15.50 -5.14
N ALA A 159 3.40 -14.56 -6.10
CA ALA A 159 2.24 -14.18 -6.88
C ALA A 159 2.63 -14.05 -8.35
N PRO A 160 1.71 -14.28 -9.30
CA PRO A 160 1.97 -13.98 -10.69
C PRO A 160 2.14 -12.47 -10.92
N GLN A 161 2.97 -12.10 -11.87
CA GLN A 161 3.08 -10.73 -12.36
C GLN A 161 1.97 -10.48 -13.39
N PRO A 162 1.04 -9.52 -13.19
CA PRO A 162 0.06 -9.18 -14.21
C PRO A 162 0.74 -8.57 -15.43
N VAL A 163 0.17 -8.84 -16.62
CA VAL A 163 0.62 -8.24 -17.89
C VAL A 163 0.50 -6.72 -17.80
N HIS A 164 1.55 -6.02 -18.20
CA HIS A 164 1.55 -4.56 -18.31
C HIS A 164 1.16 -4.12 -19.73
N PRO A 165 -0.03 -3.52 -19.95
CA PRO A 165 -0.37 -2.95 -21.25
C PRO A 165 0.43 -1.67 -21.53
N SER A 166 0.54 -1.27 -22.79
CA SER A 166 1.09 0.04 -23.13
C SER A 166 0.22 1.15 -22.52
N HIS A 167 0.85 2.20 -22.01
CA HIS A 167 0.13 3.39 -21.53
C HIS A 167 -0.69 4.02 -22.67
N ARG A 168 -1.94 4.40 -22.37
CA ARG A 168 -2.94 4.94 -23.30
C ARG A 168 -2.76 6.43 -23.62
N GLY A 169 -1.71 7.06 -23.09
CA GLY A 169 -1.46 8.48 -23.29
C GLY A 169 -0.44 9.06 -22.31
N ARG A 170 -0.28 10.39 -22.36
CA ARG A 170 0.59 11.12 -21.44
C ARG A 170 -0.15 11.46 -20.14
N VAL A 171 0.60 11.80 -19.11
CA VAL A 171 0.03 12.43 -17.91
C VAL A 171 -0.35 13.87 -18.24
N ARG A 172 -1.55 14.28 -17.82
CA ARG A 172 -2.06 15.64 -17.99
C ARG A 172 -1.21 16.65 -17.22
N GLY A 173 -0.91 17.77 -17.87
CA GLY A 173 -0.16 18.88 -17.30
C GLY A 173 0.93 19.40 -18.23
N TYR A 174 1.65 20.42 -17.74
CA TYR A 174 2.74 21.03 -18.48
C TYR A 174 4.04 20.23 -18.38
N ARG A 175 4.72 20.04 -19.52
CA ARG A 175 6.07 19.49 -19.60
C ARG A 175 6.85 20.22 -20.68
N HIS A 176 8.01 20.78 -20.33
CA HIS A 176 8.86 21.54 -21.26
C HIS A 176 8.07 22.62 -22.05
N ASN A 177 7.24 23.40 -21.35
CA ASN A 177 6.36 24.43 -21.92
C ASN A 177 5.25 23.96 -22.88
N GLU A 178 5.04 22.66 -23.02
CA GLU A 178 3.91 22.09 -23.76
C GLU A 178 2.85 21.55 -22.78
N TYR A 179 1.58 21.86 -23.03
CA TYR A 179 0.47 21.28 -22.28
C TYR A 179 0.04 19.96 -22.90
N HIS A 180 -0.05 18.91 -22.09
CA HIS A 180 -0.63 17.63 -22.49
C HIS A 180 -1.97 17.43 -21.80
N ASP A 181 -3.00 17.07 -22.58
CA ASP A 181 -4.32 16.71 -22.08
C ASP A 181 -4.55 15.20 -22.19
N GLY A 182 -3.74 14.42 -21.46
CA GLY A 182 -3.81 12.97 -21.48
C GLY A 182 -4.70 12.39 -20.38
N PRO A 183 -4.99 11.07 -20.43
CA PRO A 183 -6.00 10.44 -19.59
C PRO A 183 -5.55 10.21 -18.14
N TYR A 184 -4.29 10.51 -17.79
CA TYR A 184 -3.75 10.30 -16.45
C TYR A 184 -3.52 11.61 -15.72
N VAL A 185 -3.67 11.59 -14.40
CA VAL A 185 -3.34 12.73 -13.54
C VAL A 185 -2.16 12.43 -12.63
N ALA A 186 -1.34 13.46 -12.33
CA ALA A 186 -0.23 13.34 -11.40
C ALA A 186 -0.67 13.79 -9.99
N PRO A 187 -0.61 12.92 -8.97
CA PRO A 187 -0.87 13.31 -7.59
C PRO A 187 0.19 14.27 -7.01
N TYR A 188 1.42 14.22 -7.52
CA TYR A 188 2.59 14.94 -6.98
C TYR A 188 2.92 16.24 -7.74
N GLY A 189 3.66 17.14 -7.09
CA GLY A 189 4.26 18.37 -7.66
C GLY A 189 3.35 19.61 -7.68
N ASN A 190 3.92 20.79 -7.94
CA ASN A 190 3.26 22.11 -7.79
C ASN A 190 3.03 22.91 -9.10
N GLY A 191 3.31 22.32 -10.27
CA GLY A 191 3.13 22.99 -11.58
C GLY A 191 1.68 23.11 -12.07
N GLY A 192 1.44 23.79 -13.18
CA GLY A 192 0.10 23.98 -13.76
C GLY A 192 -0.55 22.69 -14.30
N GLY A 193 -1.88 22.57 -14.17
CA GLY A 193 -2.67 21.41 -14.59
C GLY A 193 -2.84 20.30 -13.55
N LYS A 194 -2.68 20.62 -12.25
CA LYS A 194 -2.86 19.64 -11.18
C LYS A 194 -4.30 19.16 -11.09
N PRO A 195 -4.51 17.87 -10.84
CA PRO A 195 -5.84 17.36 -10.56
C PRO A 195 -6.37 17.97 -9.26
N THR A 196 -7.66 18.29 -9.27
CA THR A 196 -8.45 18.54 -8.08
C THR A 196 -8.50 17.29 -7.19
N VAL A 197 -8.91 17.46 -5.93
CA VAL A 197 -9.13 16.31 -5.03
C VAL A 197 -10.11 15.29 -5.61
N PRO A 198 -11.29 15.67 -6.14
CA PRO A 198 -12.20 14.73 -6.80
C PRO A 198 -11.59 13.96 -7.98
N GLU A 199 -10.75 14.61 -8.80
CA GLU A 199 -10.06 13.93 -9.90
C GLU A 199 -9.05 12.90 -9.39
N LEU A 200 -8.33 13.19 -8.29
CA LEU A 200 -7.44 12.22 -7.66
C LEU A 200 -8.19 11.04 -7.05
N GLN A 201 -9.28 11.33 -6.35
CA GLN A 201 -10.16 10.31 -5.77
C GLN A 201 -10.68 9.36 -6.86
N ALA A 202 -11.20 9.90 -7.97
CA ALA A 202 -11.67 9.13 -9.11
C ALA A 202 -10.53 8.34 -9.78
N ALA A 203 -9.38 8.97 -10.01
CA ALA A 203 -8.26 8.36 -10.71
C ALA A 203 -7.62 7.19 -9.94
N MET A 204 -7.66 7.22 -8.60
CA MET A 204 -7.08 6.17 -7.74
C MET A 204 -8.12 5.22 -7.14
N GLY A 205 -9.41 5.55 -7.20
CA GLY A 205 -10.48 4.78 -6.56
C GLY A 205 -10.50 4.92 -5.03
N ILE A 206 -10.18 6.12 -4.53
CA ILE A 206 -10.09 6.47 -3.10
C ILE A 206 -11.15 7.53 -2.80
N THR A 207 -12.16 7.22 -1.97
CA THR A 207 -13.31 8.11 -1.77
C THR A 207 -13.54 8.53 -0.31
N TRP A 208 -12.73 8.02 0.63
CA TRP A 208 -12.93 8.22 2.07
C TRP A 208 -12.05 9.32 2.68
N THR A 209 -11.17 9.93 1.88
CA THR A 209 -10.39 11.09 2.29
C THR A 209 -10.44 12.18 1.23
N ASN A 210 -10.55 13.43 1.67
CA ASN A 210 -10.42 14.63 0.85
C ASN A 210 -9.08 15.36 1.08
N VAL A 211 -8.17 14.79 1.88
CA VAL A 211 -6.86 15.35 2.18
C VAL A 211 -5.90 15.03 1.03
N ARG A 212 -5.36 16.07 0.38
CA ARG A 212 -4.54 15.91 -0.82
C ARG A 212 -3.25 15.14 -0.55
N GLU A 213 -2.63 15.38 0.60
CA GLU A 213 -1.40 14.72 1.04
C GLU A 213 -1.64 13.22 1.20
N GLU A 214 -2.76 12.82 1.82
CA GLU A 214 -3.15 11.42 1.97
C GLU A 214 -3.35 10.72 0.61
N LEU A 215 -4.00 11.40 -0.34
CA LEU A 215 -4.15 10.92 -1.72
C LEU A 215 -2.81 10.81 -2.44
N THR A 216 -1.86 11.70 -2.14
CA THR A 216 -0.55 11.72 -2.79
C THR A 216 0.32 10.54 -2.36
N GLU A 217 0.27 10.19 -1.08
CA GLU A 217 1.03 9.08 -0.51
C GLU A 217 0.36 7.72 -0.71
N ALA A 218 -0.96 7.67 -0.88
CA ALA A 218 -1.71 6.43 -0.94
C ALA A 218 -1.25 5.42 -2.02
N ILE A 219 -1.33 4.14 -1.67
CA ILE A 219 -1.30 3.03 -2.61
C ILE A 219 -2.71 2.87 -3.19
N PRO A 220 -2.88 2.82 -4.52
CA PRO A 220 -4.19 2.57 -5.12
C PRO A 220 -4.76 1.22 -4.64
N PRO A 221 -6.01 1.17 -4.14
CA PRO A 221 -6.63 -0.05 -3.61
C PRO A 221 -6.63 -1.24 -4.59
N ALA A 222 -6.63 -0.98 -5.90
CA ALA A 222 -6.57 -2.03 -6.91
C ALA A 222 -5.31 -2.92 -6.77
N TYR A 223 -4.21 -2.37 -6.26
CA TYR A 223 -2.94 -3.10 -6.13
C TYR A 223 -3.02 -4.13 -5.00
N SER A 224 -3.41 -3.70 -3.80
CA SER A 224 -3.56 -4.59 -2.65
C SER A 224 -4.77 -5.53 -2.81
N GLU A 225 -5.79 -5.15 -3.59
CA GLU A 225 -6.87 -6.06 -3.96
C GLU A 225 -6.36 -7.23 -4.82
N TYR A 226 -5.52 -6.94 -5.82
CA TYR A 226 -4.86 -7.97 -6.62
C TYR A 226 -3.99 -8.89 -5.76
N ILE A 227 -3.12 -8.30 -4.94
CA ILE A 227 -2.21 -9.03 -4.05
C ILE A 227 -3.00 -9.91 -3.07
N GLY A 228 -4.04 -9.37 -2.43
CA GLY A 228 -4.88 -10.12 -1.51
C GLY A 228 -5.61 -11.28 -2.17
N ARG A 229 -6.13 -11.10 -3.40
CA ARG A 229 -6.75 -12.19 -4.17
C ARG A 229 -5.72 -13.27 -4.54
N ALA A 230 -4.55 -12.88 -5.03
CA ALA A 230 -3.46 -13.80 -5.36
C ALA A 230 -3.02 -14.62 -4.13
N PHE A 231 -2.86 -13.95 -2.98
CA PHE A 231 -2.51 -14.64 -1.73
C PHE A 231 -3.56 -15.69 -1.35
N ARG A 232 -4.86 -15.34 -1.38
CA ARG A 232 -5.93 -16.29 -1.04
C ARG A 232 -5.94 -17.51 -1.97
N VAL A 233 -5.71 -17.32 -3.27
CA VAL A 233 -5.56 -18.43 -4.22
C VAL A 233 -4.35 -19.30 -3.86
N SER A 234 -3.19 -18.69 -3.54
CA SER A 234 -1.98 -19.42 -3.15
C SER A 234 -2.20 -20.31 -1.91
N ARG A 235 -2.97 -19.82 -0.91
CA ARG A 235 -3.27 -20.56 0.32
C ARG A 235 -4.28 -21.67 0.10
N ALA A 236 -5.27 -21.47 -0.78
CA ALA A 236 -6.22 -22.51 -1.14
C ALA A 236 -5.53 -23.70 -1.83
N VAL A 237 -4.56 -23.44 -2.72
CA VAL A 237 -3.78 -24.51 -3.38
C VAL A 237 -2.95 -25.31 -2.37
N LEU A 238 -2.31 -24.64 -1.40
CA LEU A 238 -1.53 -25.32 -0.37
C LEU A 238 -2.40 -26.17 0.58
N GLY A 239 -3.63 -25.72 0.89
CA GLY A 239 -4.56 -26.47 1.75
C GLY A 239 -5.24 -27.67 1.08
N VAL A 240 -5.23 -27.75 -0.25
CA VAL A 240 -5.77 -28.89 -1.02
C VAL A 240 -4.70 -29.97 -1.27
N ALA A 241 -3.42 -29.62 -1.14
CA ALA A 241 -2.29 -30.54 -1.33
C ALA A 241 -1.84 -31.26 -0.05
N ALA A 242 -2.55 -31.10 1.07
CA ALA A 242 -2.25 -31.67 2.38
C ALA A 242 -3.25 -32.78 2.78
#